data_AF-A0A924SRF8-F1
#
_entry.id   AF-A0A924SRF8-F1
#
_cell.length_a   1.000
_cell.length_b   1.000
_cell.length_c   1.000
_cell.angle_alpha   90.00
_cell.angle_beta   90.00
_cell.angle_gamma   90.00
#
_symmetry.space_group_name_H-M   'P 1'
#
loop_
_entity.id
_entity.type
_entity.pdbx_description
1 polymer ?
#
loop_
_entity_poly.entity_id
_entity_poly.type
_entity_poly.pdbx_seq_one_letter_code
_entity_poly.pdbx_strand_id
1 'polypeptide(L)'
;MSNRSEEFCDTCKSPLIWRNAHPYPVLIQTLFGVSFVVFMVLLDKIRAHAGMIWGWCLMQIALGVLLIRGRLRAKKRVLHCIRCDAALPSKAK
;
A
#
# COMPACT_ATOMS: atom_id res chain seq x y z
N MET A 1 24.65 11.59 15.77
CA MET A 1 24.21 11.81 17.16
C MET A 1 22.87 12.54 17.15
N SER A 2 21.79 11.84 17.48
CA SER A 2 20.52 12.42 17.95
C SER A 2 19.90 11.38 18.87
N ASN A 3 19.84 11.71 20.16
CA ASN A 3 19.19 10.94 21.22
C ASN A 3 17.70 10.75 20.85
N ARG A 4 17.37 9.64 20.20
CA ARG A 4 15.98 9.16 20.16
C ARG A 4 15.77 8.40 21.46
N SER A 5 14.99 8.96 22.36
CA SER A 5 14.41 8.23 23.48
C SER A 5 13.72 6.99 22.91
N GLU A 6 14.37 5.83 22.96
CA GLU A 6 13.78 4.56 22.56
C GLU A 6 12.65 4.29 23.56
N GLU A 7 11.41 4.52 23.14
CA GLU A 7 10.26 4.14 23.95
C GLU A 7 10.34 2.61 24.14
N PHE A 8 10.34 2.17 25.39
CA PHE A 8 10.33 0.75 25.74
C PHE A 8 8.88 0.30 25.91
N CYS A 9 8.58 -0.94 25.54
CA CYS A 9 7.24 -1.47 25.77
C CYS A 9 7.03 -1.82 27.25
N ASP A 10 5.89 -1.41 27.82
CA ASP A 10 5.56 -1.62 29.25
C ASP A 10 5.49 -3.09 29.67
N THR A 11 5.19 -4.00 28.74
CA THR A 11 5.09 -5.44 29.02
C THR A 11 6.44 -6.17 28.87
N CYS A 12 7.15 -5.94 27.77
CA CYS A 12 8.39 -6.67 27.41
C CYS A 12 9.68 -5.96 27.86
N LYS A 13 9.61 -4.68 28.26
CA LYS A 13 10.77 -3.77 28.42
C LYS A 13 11.75 -3.79 27.25
N SER A 14 11.27 -4.16 26.06
CA SER A 14 12.07 -4.28 24.84
C SER A 14 11.85 -3.02 23.98
N PRO A 15 12.83 -2.65 23.15
CA PRO A 15 12.73 -1.44 22.34
C PRO A 15 11.60 -1.52 21.32
N LEU A 16 10.89 -0.42 21.13
CA LEU A 16 9.86 -0.28 20.10
C LEU A 16 10.52 0.08 18.77
N ILE A 17 10.06 -0.55 17.69
CA ILE A 17 10.52 -0.26 16.33
C ILE A 17 9.37 0.25 15.48
N TRP A 18 9.68 1.20 14.59
CA TRP A 18 8.74 1.67 13.58
C TRP A 18 8.58 0.59 12.49
N ARG A 19 7.38 0.01 12.40
CA ARG A 19 6.98 -0.87 11.29
C ARG A 19 5.85 -0.25 10.49
N ASN A 20 5.74 -0.66 9.22
CA ASN A 20 4.60 -0.28 8.40
C ASN A 20 3.34 -0.98 8.95
N ALA A 21 2.26 -0.22 9.15
CA ALA A 21 1.01 -0.74 9.68
C ALA A 21 0.33 -1.73 8.72
N HIS A 22 0.57 -1.57 7.43
CA HIS A 22 0.00 -2.40 6.39
C HIS A 22 1.07 -2.82 5.38
N PRO A 23 0.96 -4.05 4.82
CA PRO A 23 1.82 -4.48 3.74
C PRO A 23 1.64 -3.59 2.52
N TYR A 24 2.71 -3.42 1.74
CA TYR A 24 2.66 -2.67 0.49
C TYR A 24 1.73 -3.38 -0.51
N PRO A 25 0.89 -2.67 -1.29
CA PRO A 25 -0.10 -3.28 -2.17
C PRO A 25 0.52 -3.85 -3.47
N VAL A 26 1.41 -4.83 -3.35
CA VAL A 26 2.15 -5.44 -4.47
C VAL A 26 1.18 -6.10 -5.47
N LEU A 27 0.18 -6.84 -4.97
CA LEU A 27 -0.79 -7.53 -5.83
C LEU A 27 -1.53 -6.57 -6.77
N ILE A 28 -2.04 -5.46 -6.23
CA ILE A 28 -2.76 -4.46 -7.02
C ILE A 28 -1.82 -3.81 -8.04
N GLN A 29 -0.55 -3.62 -7.68
CA GLN A 29 0.45 -3.03 -8.58
C GLN A 29 0.76 -3.97 -9.75
N THR A 30 0.90 -5.27 -9.47
CA THR A 30 1.08 -6.29 -10.51
C THR A 30 -0.15 -6.38 -11.42
N LEU A 31 -1.36 -6.41 -10.85
CA LEU A 31 -2.61 -6.42 -11.63
C LEU A 31 -2.73 -5.19 -12.55
N PHE A 32 -2.40 -4.00 -12.05
CA PHE A 32 -2.38 -2.78 -12.86
C PHE A 32 -1.40 -2.91 -14.03
N GLY A 33 -0.15 -3.32 -13.78
CA GLY A 33 0.85 -3.53 -14.81
C GLY A 33 0.43 -4.56 -15.87
N VAL A 34 -0.08 -5.72 -15.43
CA VAL A 34 -0.58 -6.77 -16.34
C VAL A 34 -1.74 -6.26 -17.17
N SER A 35 -2.69 -5.53 -16.57
CA SER A 35 -3.83 -4.98 -17.31
C SER A 35 -3.40 -3.97 -18.39
N PHE A 36 -2.32 -3.22 -18.15
CA PHE A 36 -1.77 -2.30 -19.13
C PHE A 36 -1.07 -3.04 -20.29
N VAL A 37 -0.33 -4.11 -19.99
CA VAL A 37 0.30 -4.94 -21.02
C VAL A 37 -0.77 -5.64 -21.89
N VAL A 38 -1.81 -6.19 -21.27
CA VAL A 38 -2.94 -6.81 -22.00
C VAL A 38 -3.62 -5.79 -22.90
N PHE A 39 -3.80 -4.55 -22.43
CA PHE A 39 -4.35 -3.47 -23.25
C PHE A 39 -3.49 -3.16 -24.47
N MET A 40 -2.16 -3.07 -24.30
CA MET A 40 -1.23 -2.85 -25.40
C MET A 40 -1.32 -3.96 -26.46
N VAL A 41 -1.38 -5.23 -26.03
CA VAL A 41 -1.48 -6.38 -26.95
C VAL A 41 -2.82 -6.42 -27.68
N LEU A 42 -3.91 -6.01 -27.02
CA LEU A 42 -5.25 -6.04 -27.59
C LEU A 42 -5.71 -4.72 -28.21
N LEU A 43 -4.83 -3.72 -28.25
CA LEU A 43 -5.18 -2.35 -28.65
C LEU A 43 -5.86 -2.30 -30.02
N ASP A 44 -5.33 -3.04 -31.00
CA ASP A 44 -5.89 -3.06 -32.36
C ASP A 44 -7.31 -3.61 -32.41
N LYS A 45 -7.62 -4.62 -31.59
CA LYS A 45 -8.98 -5.18 -31.48
C LYS A 45 -9.91 -4.27 -30.69
N ILE A 46 -9.41 -3.64 -29.64
CA ILE A 46 -10.18 -2.72 -28.80
C ILE A 46 -10.52 -1.43 -29.54
N ARG A 47 -9.65 -0.97 -30.44
CA ARG A 47 -9.85 0.26 -31.23
C ARG A 47 -11.07 0.21 -32.15
N ALA A 48 -11.47 -1.00 -32.57
CA ALA A 48 -12.69 -1.22 -33.35
C ALA A 48 -13.98 -1.02 -32.54
N HIS A 49 -13.92 -1.01 -31.20
CA HIS A 49 -15.08 -0.92 -30.33
C HIS A 49 -14.90 0.17 -29.27
N ALA A 50 -15.42 1.36 -29.55
CA ALA A 50 -15.32 2.53 -28.67
C ALA A 50 -15.79 2.25 -27.22
N GLY A 51 -16.83 1.42 -27.04
CA GLY A 51 -17.32 1.03 -25.71
C GLY A 51 -16.30 0.27 -24.86
N MET A 52 -15.46 -0.57 -25.49
CA MET A 52 -14.40 -1.30 -24.77
C MET A 52 -13.30 -0.36 -24.29
N ILE A 53 -12.95 0.69 -25.05
CA ILE A 53 -11.97 1.69 -24.63
C ILE A 53 -12.44 2.39 -23.37
N TRP A 54 -13.68 2.86 -23.35
CA TRP A 54 -14.26 3.54 -22.19
C TRP A 54 -14.32 2.64 -20.95
N GLY A 55 -14.75 1.39 -21.12
CA GLY A 55 -14.74 0.40 -20.04
C GLY A 55 -13.33 0.16 -19.49
N TRP A 56 -12.33 0.06 -20.37
CA TRP A 56 -10.94 -0.11 -19.96
C TRP A 56 -10.40 1.11 -19.22
N CYS A 57 -10.67 2.32 -19.72
CA CYS A 57 -10.28 3.57 -19.05
C CYS A 57 -10.88 3.68 -17.64
N LEU A 58 -12.18 3.38 -17.48
CA LEU A 58 -12.82 3.37 -16.16
C LEU A 58 -12.17 2.35 -15.21
N MET A 59 -11.88 1.14 -15.71
CA MET A 59 -11.19 0.12 -14.94
C MET A 59 -9.79 0.57 -14.50
N GLN A 60 -9.01 1.21 -15.39
CA GLN A 60 -7.68 1.76 -15.06
C GLN A 60 -7.76 2.86 -14.00
N ILE A 61 -8.74 3.76 -14.10
CA ILE A 61 -8.98 4.80 -13.10
C ILE A 61 -9.29 4.17 -11.73
N ALA A 62 -10.18 3.17 -11.70
CA ALA A 62 -10.54 2.48 -10.46
C ALA A 62 -9.32 1.79 -9.81
N LEU A 63 -8.53 1.05 -10.60
CA LEU A 63 -7.29 0.40 -10.13
C LEU A 63 -6.25 1.42 -9.64
N GLY A 64 -6.10 2.54 -10.35
CA GLY A 64 -5.21 3.64 -9.96
C GLY A 64 -5.60 4.26 -8.63
N VAL A 65 -6.89 4.53 -8.40
CA VAL A 65 -7.40 5.05 -7.13
C VAL A 65 -7.17 4.04 -5.99
N LEU A 66 -7.40 2.75 -6.24
CA LEU A 66 -7.11 1.68 -5.29
C LEU A 66 -5.62 1.61 -4.92
N LEU A 67 -4.73 1.75 -5.90
CA LEU A 67 -3.28 1.79 -5.70
C LEU A 67 -2.85 2.97 -4.83
N ILE A 68 -3.35 4.17 -5.13
CA ILE A 68 -3.04 5.38 -4.37
C ILE A 68 -3.50 5.20 -2.92
N ARG A 69 -4.74 4.73 -2.71
CA ARG A 69 -5.27 4.45 -1.37
C ARG A 69 -4.45 3.40 -0.63
N GLY A 70 -4.03 2.33 -1.30
CA GLY A 70 -3.16 1.30 -0.73
C GLY A 70 -1.79 1.85 -0.33
N ARG A 71 -1.17 2.67 -1.18
CA ARG A 71 0.12 3.33 -0.88
C ARG A 71 0.01 4.30 0.29
N LEU A 72 -1.07 5.08 0.35
CA LEU A 72 -1.33 5.99 1.48
C LEU A 72 -1.51 5.21 2.79
N ARG A 73 -2.20 4.06 2.76
CA ARG A 73 -2.31 3.17 3.93
C ARG A 73 -0.99 2.55 4.33
N ALA A 74 -0.18 2.08 3.38
CA ALA A 74 1.12 1.48 3.64
C ALA A 74 2.15 2.50 4.20
N LYS A 75 1.95 3.80 3.95
CA LYS A 75 2.79 4.87 4.51
C LYS A 75 2.56 5.09 6.01
N LYS A 76 1.44 4.60 6.57
CA LYS A 76 1.21 4.66 8.01
C LYS A 76 2.22 3.76 8.72
N ARG A 77 3.00 4.35 9.63
CA ARG A 77 3.92 3.63 10.50
C ARG A 77 3.35 3.57 11.90
N VAL A 78 3.53 2.43 12.55
CA VAL A 78 3.11 2.17 13.92
C VAL A 78 4.30 1.62 14.70
N LEU A 79 4.32 1.88 16.00
CA LEU A 79 5.34 1.35 16.92
C LEU A 79 4.94 -0.08 17.32
N HIS A 80 5.81 -1.04 17.06
CA HIS A 80 5.65 -2.44 17.47
C HIS A 80 6.77 -2.84 18.45
N CYS A 81 6.44 -3.58 19.52
CA CYS A 81 7.48 -4.24 20.35
C CYS A 81 8.11 -5.37 19.52
N ILE A 82 9.44 -5.43 19.45
CA ILE A 82 10.18 -6.48 18.73
C ILE A 82 9.82 -7.89 19.24
N ARG A 83 9.53 -8.03 20.54
CA ARG A 83 9.25 -9.32 21.18
C ARG A 83 7.77 -9.70 21.19
N CYS A 84 6.90 -8.77 21.59
CA CYS A 84 5.48 -9.08 21.81
C CYS A 84 4.59 -8.80 20.59
N ASP A 85 5.12 -8.12 19.58
CA ASP A 85 4.38 -7.62 18.40
C ASP A 85 3.13 -6.78 18.73
N ALA A 86 3.01 -6.33 19.98
CA ALA A 86 1.94 -5.46 20.43
C ALA A 86 2.11 -4.09 19.77
N ALA A 87 1.10 -3.68 19.00
CA ALA A 87 1.01 -2.34 18.45
C ALA A 87 0.58 -1.39 19.58
N LEU A 88 1.48 -0.51 20.00
CA LEU A 88 1.07 0.58 20.89
C LEU A 88 0.41 1.65 20.02
N PRO A 89 -0.87 2.01 20.26
CA PRO A 89 -1.45 3.16 19.57
C PRO A 89 -0.58 4.36 19.95
N SER A 90 -0.04 5.05 18.95
CA SER A 90 0.65 6.32 19.19
C SER A 90 -0.36 7.26 19.83
N LYS A 91 -0.36 7.35 21.16
CA LYS A 91 -1.05 8.44 21.85
C LYS A 91 -0.26 9.68 21.50
N ALA A 92 -0.65 10.29 20.38
CA ALA A 92 -0.28 11.64 20.03
C ALA A 92 -0.62 12.50 21.24
N LYS A 93 0.43 13.07 21.85
CA LYS A 93 0.30 14.12 22.85
C LYS A 93 0.07 15.44 22.13
#